data_AF-A0A4Y1YJC8-F1
#
_entry.id   AF-A0A4Y1YJC8-F1
#
_cell.length_a   1.000
_cell.length_b   1.000
_cell.length_c   1.000
_cell.angle_alpha   90.00
_cell.angle_beta   90.00
_cell.angle_gamma   90.00
#
_symmetry.space_group_name_H-M   'P 1'
#
loop_
_entity.id
_entity.type
_entity.pdbx_description
1 polymer ?
#
loop_
_entity_poly.entity_id
_entity_poly.type
_entity_poly.pdbx_seq_one_letter_code
_entity_poly.pdbx_strand_id
1 'polypeptide(L)' 'MIEIEETSGNVYADLQLADAEAMYVKARLASKIGDIIRHRHLTQQRAAEILGIPQPKLSGLLRGQFRGGNPPTN' A
#
# COMPACT_ATOMS: atom_id res chain seq x y z
N MET A 1 29.90 -11.97 -3.50
CA MET A 1 29.73 -10.80 -2.63
C MET A 1 28.38 -10.21 -2.98
N ILE A 2 27.49 -9.99 -2.02
CA ILE A 2 26.20 -9.33 -2.26
C ILE A 2 26.42 -7.86 -1.89
N GLU A 3 26.18 -6.95 -2.83
CA GLU A 3 26.14 -5.52 -2.55
C GLU A 3 24.82 -5.20 -1.83
N ILE A 4 24.92 -4.46 -0.72
CA ILE A 4 23.78 -4.00 0.08
C ILE A 4 23.88 -2.48 0.15
N GLU A 5 22.83 -1.79 -0.27
CA GLU A 5 22.71 -0.34 -0.11
C GLU A 5 21.84 -0.01 1.10
N GLU A 6 22.28 0.97 1.90
CA GLU A 6 21.52 1.47 3.03
C GLU A 6 20.36 2.34 2.54
N THR A 7 19.14 2.06 3.00
CA THR A 7 17.94 2.79 2.58
C THR A 7 17.92 4.22 3.13
N SER A 8 17.43 5.18 2.35
CA SER A 8 17.15 6.55 2.85
C SER A 8 15.96 6.61 3.82
N GLY A 9 15.26 5.48 4.03
CA GLY A 9 14.01 5.39 4.78
C GLY A 9 12.76 5.53 3.91
N ASN A 10 12.91 5.92 2.63
CA ASN A 10 11.87 5.90 1.62
C ASN A 10 12.30 5.03 0.43
N VAL A 11 11.88 3.76 0.43
CA VAL A 11 12.19 2.81 -0.65
C VAL A 11 11.74 3.28 -2.04
N TYR A 12 10.71 4.13 -2.13
CA TYR A 12 10.28 4.68 -3.43
C TYR A 12 11.26 5.74 -3.95
N ALA A 13 11.90 6.49 -3.04
CA ALA A 13 12.93 7.46 -3.38
C ALA A 13 14.24 6.76 -3.74
N ASP A 14 14.61 5.71 -3.00
CA ASP A 14 15.77 4.87 -3.30
C ASP A 14 15.69 4.27 -4.71
N LEU A 15 14.48 3.87 -5.12
CA LEU A 15 14.19 3.34 -6.45
C LEU A 15 13.91 4.42 -7.51
N GLN A 16 14.10 5.70 -7.19
CA GLN A 16 13.90 6.85 -8.08
C GLN A 16 12.52 6.87 -8.76
N LEU A 17 11.49 6.38 -8.06
CA LEU A 17 10.14 6.34 -8.60
C LEU A 17 9.50 7.72 -8.57
N ALA A 18 8.79 8.08 -9.64
CA ALA A 18 7.91 9.25 -9.64
C ALA A 18 6.90 9.16 -8.48
N ASP A 19 6.59 10.31 -7.87
CA ASP A 19 5.71 10.46 -6.71
C ASP A 19 6.16 9.70 -5.44
N ALA A 20 7.46 9.46 -5.27
CA ALA A 20 8.03 8.69 -4.15
C ALA A 20 7.46 9.08 -2.78
N GLU A 21 7.38 10.38 -2.48
CA GLU A 21 6.82 10.87 -1.22
C GLU A 21 5.33 10.51 -1.05
N ALA A 22 4.53 10.70 -2.10
CA ALA A 22 3.11 10.35 -2.05
C ALA A 22 2.91 8.82 -1.92
N MET A 23 3.74 8.01 -2.59
CA MET A 23 3.73 6.56 -2.45
C MET A 23 4.10 6.12 -1.03
N TYR A 24 5.11 6.75 -0.45
CA TYR A 24 5.55 6.48 0.92
C TYR A 24 4.44 6.76 1.95
N VAL A 25 3.78 7.92 1.84
CA VAL A 25 2.65 8.27 2.70
C VAL A 25 1.50 7.25 2.56
N LYS A 26 1.15 6.86 1.32
CA LYS A 26 0.12 5.85 1.07
C LYS A 26 0.49 4.48 1.65
N ALA A 27 1.74 4.06 1.51
CA ALA A 27 2.24 2.80 2.05
C ALA A 27 2.16 2.76 3.58
N ARG A 28 2.60 3.83 4.25
CA ARG A 28 2.50 3.93 5.71
C ARG A 28 1.06 3.91 6.19
N LEU A 29 0.15 4.60 5.49
CA LEU A 29 -1.27 4.56 5.83
C LEU A 29 -1.86 3.16 5.66
N ALA A 30 -1.58 2.50 4.54
CA ALA A 30 -2.05 1.14 4.27
C ALA A 30 -1.53 0.14 5.31
N SER A 31 -0.27 0.25 5.72
CA SER A 31 0.30 -0.57 6.79
C SER A 31 -0.45 -0.37 8.10
N LYS A 32 -0.69 0.89 8.51
CA LYS A 32 -1.46 1.17 9.73
C LYS A 32 -2.89 0.62 9.68
N ILE A 33 -3.55 0.71 8.53
CA ILE A 33 -4.88 0.11 8.33
C ILE A 33 -4.80 -1.42 8.49
N GLY A 34 -3.82 -2.06 7.85
CA GLY A 34 -3.59 -3.50 7.96
C GLY A 34 -3.35 -3.95 9.41
N ASP A 35 -2.59 -3.18 10.17
CA ASP A 35 -2.31 -3.47 11.57
C ASP A 35 -3.58 -3.36 12.44
N ILE A 36 -4.41 -2.33 12.22
CA ILE A 36 -5.70 -2.18 12.90
C ILE A 36 -6.64 -3.34 12.58
N ILE A 37 -6.72 -3.75 11.31
CA ILE A 37 -7.55 -4.89 10.87
C ILE A 37 -7.11 -6.17 11.59
N ARG A 38 -5.79 -6.44 11.62
CA ARG A 38 -5.22 -7.61 12.28
C ARG A 38 -5.48 -7.58 13.79
N HIS A 39 -5.21 -6.46 14.44
CA HIS A 39 -5.38 -6.29 15.88
C HIS A 39 -6.84 -6.43 16.33
N ARG A 40 -7.78 -6.01 15.49
CA ARG A 40 -9.23 -6.14 15.75
C ARG A 40 -9.82 -7.46 15.25
N HIS A 41 -9.01 -8.39 14.75
CA HIS A 41 -9.45 -9.66 14.17
C HIS A 41 -10.54 -9.51 13.11
N LEU A 42 -10.49 -8.43 12.32
CA LEU A 42 -11.48 -8.17 11.29
C LEU A 42 -11.16 -8.97 10.03
N THR A 43 -12.19 -9.57 9.44
CA THR A 43 -12.07 -10.04 8.06
C THR A 43 -11.95 -8.84 7.13
N GLN A 44 -11.35 -9.07 5.96
CA GLN A 44 -11.21 -8.00 4.97
C GLN A 44 -12.56 -7.48 4.47
N GLN A 45 -13.59 -8.34 4.39
CA GLN A 45 -14.96 -7.92 4.07
C GLN A 45 -15.52 -6.99 5.14
N ARG A 46 -15.41 -7.36 6.42
CA ARG A 46 -15.91 -6.51 7.51
C ARG A 46 -15.17 -5.18 7.61
N ALA A 47 -13.85 -5.20 7.39
CA ALA A 47 -13.06 -3.98 7.33
C ALA A 47 -13.49 -3.08 6.16
N ALA A 48 -13.78 -3.67 5.00
CA ALA A 48 -14.26 -2.92 3.82
C ALA A 48 -15.63 -2.27 4.07
N GLU A 49 -16.56 -2.98 4.72
CA GLU A 49 -17.84 -2.43 5.17
C GLU A 49 -17.66 -1.25 6.13
N ILE A 50 -16.81 -1.40 7.15
CA ILE A 50 -16.53 -0.33 8.12
C ILE A 50 -15.91 0.90 7.45
N LEU A 51 -15.01 0.68 6.49
CA LEU A 51 -14.32 1.75 5.75
C LEU A 51 -15.18 2.35 4.62
N GLY A 52 -16.35 1.79 4.32
CA GLY A 52 -17.23 2.26 3.25
C GLY A 52 -16.61 2.13 1.85
N ILE A 53 -15.73 1.14 1.63
CA ILE A 53 -15.09 0.89 0.34
C ILE A 53 -15.33 -0.53 -0.15
N PRO A 54 -15.28 -0.80 -1.47
CA PRO A 54 -15.34 -2.17 -1.98
C PRO A 54 -14.20 -3.04 -1.44
N GLN A 55 -14.49 -4.30 -1.09
CA GLN A 55 -13.48 -5.25 -0.62
C GLN A 55 -12.29 -5.42 -1.59
N PRO A 56 -12.47 -5.44 -2.94
CA PRO A 56 -11.36 -5.50 -3.88
C PRO A 56 -10.44 -4.27 -3.78
N LYS A 57 -11.03 -3.09 -3.55
CA LYS A 57 -10.28 -1.84 -3.36
C LYS A 57 -9.45 -1.88 -2.08
N LEU A 58 -10.02 -2.38 -0.98
CA LEU A 58 -9.28 -2.61 0.27
C LEU A 58 -8.16 -3.65 0.05
N SER A 59 -8.43 -4.70 -0.74
CA SER A 59 -7.45 -5.74 -1.08
C SER A 59 -6.23 -5.16 -1.77
N GLY A 60 -6.46 -4.36 -2.82
CA GLY A 60 -5.39 -3.72 -3.56
C GLY A 60 -4.58 -2.78 -2.67
N LEU A 61 -5.26 -1.96 -1.86
CA LEU A 61 -4.61 -1.05 -0.92
C LEU A 61 -3.69 -1.80 0.06
N LEU A 62 -4.14 -2.89 0.67
CA LEU A 62 -3.35 -3.68 1.62
C LEU A 62 -2.18 -4.42 0.94
N ARG A 63 -2.25 -4.64 -0.38
CA ARG A 63 -1.17 -5.22 -1.20
C ARG A 63 -0.24 -4.17 -1.81
N GLY A 64 -0.39 -2.89 -1.45
CA GLY A 64 0.46 -1.83 -1.96
C GLY A 64 0.10 -1.34 -3.37
N GLN A 65 -1.08 -1.68 -3.88
CA GLN A 65 -1.55 -1.25 -5.20
C GLN A 65 -2.07 0.19 -5.14
N PHE A 66 -1.14 1.15 -5.08
CA PHE A 66 -1.44 2.58 -4.96
C PHE A 66 -1.57 3.31 -6.30
N ARG A 67 -1.18 2.65 -7.38
CA ARG A 67 -1.32 3.14 -8.75
C ARG A 67 -2.69 2.72 -9.27
N GLY A 68 -3.47 3.68 -9.78
CA GLY A 68 -4.74 3.37 -10.44
C GLY A 68 -4.45 2.47 -11.64
N GLY A 69 -4.87 1.21 -11.57
CA GLY A 69 -4.74 0.30 -12.69
C GLY A 69 -5.71 0.70 -13.80
N ASN A 70 -5.25 1.52 -14.74
CA ASN A 70 -5.65 1.35 -16.13
C ASN A 70 -4.45 0.70 -16.84
N PRO A 71 -4.53 -0.54 -17.32
CA PRO A 71 -3.59 -0.98 -18.34
C PRO A 71 -3.74 -0.04 -19.54
N PRO A 72 -2.67 0.25 -20.30
CA PRO A 72 -2.80 0.99 -21.55
C PRO A 72 -3.80 0.24 -22.44
N THR A 73 -4.91 0.88 -22.78
CA THR A 73 -5.78 0.42 -23.86
C THR A 73 -5.03 0.64 -25.17
N ASN A 74 -4.51 -0.44 -25.74
CA ASN A 74 -4.18 -0.54 -27.16
C ASN A 74 -4.81 -1.81 -27.71
#